data_AF-A0A2E9VQN3-F1
#
_entry.id   AF-A0A2E9VQN3-F1
#
_cell.length_a   1.000
_cell.length_b   1.000
_cell.length_c   1.000
_cell.angle_alpha   90.00
_cell.angle_beta   90.00
_cell.angle_gamma   90.00
#
_symmetry.space_group_name_H-M   'P 1'
#
loop_
_entity.id
_entity.type
_entity.pdbx_description
1 polymer ?
#
loop_
_entity_poly.entity_id
_entity_poly.type
_entity_poly.pdbx_seq_one_letter_code
_entity_poly.pdbx_strand_id
1 'polypeptide(L)'
;MGARACLDCHRSEFASWLSTEHFNNTINRFELDKDTIAKRYLEKHGSLDRCYQCHAAPKQKRFGRKFVETGTSCESCHGASGGEGGWLNRHAVYGPNTTHLEQETPQHFQNRIDFCDQAGMIRPGRQYLMAKQCMSCHLIGDPELISEDIGHPVSFDKFELLPYLNGEVRHNFHLNQRNNAKSPTLDTLRRGLSPTQRQRVYMIVEQLAKIEVAFNYLANLPNEEAFEERYADELIGIVEDGADFLDEYVEVLLEPDDSDVPPLNEAAVESLTIVLEEFEKFDDLDEPTRAAAADSARIVSKAANQFMTVMGDGSKLEALDIFFEDFGDPVGDILQP
;
A
#
# COMPACT_ATOMS: atom_id res chain seq x y z
N MET A 1 -18.25 5.35 -2.90
CA MET A 1 -18.96 6.21 -3.88
C MET A 1 -18.72 5.78 -5.31
N GLY A 2 -17.69 4.96 -5.54
CA GLY A 2 -17.30 4.47 -6.84
C GLY A 2 -16.35 5.40 -7.56
N ALA A 3 -15.57 4.84 -8.48
CA ALA A 3 -14.53 5.59 -9.21
C ALA A 3 -15.12 6.78 -10.01
N ARG A 4 -16.37 6.65 -10.47
CA ARG A 4 -17.05 7.70 -11.24
C ARG A 4 -17.30 8.98 -10.44
N ALA A 5 -17.40 8.91 -9.11
CA ALA A 5 -17.53 10.09 -8.28
C ALA A 5 -16.26 10.96 -8.28
N CYS A 6 -15.10 10.39 -8.66
CA CYS A 6 -13.82 11.08 -8.75
C CYS A 6 -13.61 11.76 -10.11
N LEU A 7 -14.24 11.24 -11.17
CA LEU A 7 -14.02 11.65 -12.57
C LEU A 7 -14.23 13.14 -12.83
N ASP A 8 -15.23 13.76 -12.19
CA ASP A 8 -15.59 15.15 -12.48
C ASP A 8 -14.43 16.13 -12.19
N CYS A 9 -13.61 15.81 -11.18
CA CYS A 9 -12.45 16.60 -10.76
C CYS A 9 -11.10 16.00 -11.20
N HIS A 10 -11.01 14.68 -11.37
CA HIS A 10 -9.77 13.93 -11.62
C HIS A 10 -9.81 13.19 -12.96
N ARG A 11 -9.98 13.94 -14.06
CA ARG A 11 -10.19 13.35 -15.39
C ARG A 11 -8.97 12.60 -15.90
N SER A 12 -7.79 13.16 -15.70
CA SER A 12 -6.54 12.59 -16.22
C SER A 12 -6.11 11.38 -15.40
N GLU A 13 -6.29 11.45 -14.08
CA GLU A 13 -6.10 10.32 -13.17
C GLU A 13 -7.05 9.18 -13.52
N PHE A 14 -8.33 9.49 -13.76
CA PHE A 14 -9.32 8.49 -14.16
C PHE A 14 -8.97 7.86 -15.52
N ALA A 15 -8.54 8.65 -16.50
CA ALA A 15 -8.10 8.14 -17.79
C ALA A 15 -6.87 7.22 -17.65
N SER A 16 -5.91 7.58 -16.81
CA SER A 16 -4.74 6.74 -16.50
C SER A 16 -5.14 5.45 -15.82
N TRP A 17 -6.10 5.49 -14.89
CA TRP A 17 -6.61 4.29 -14.22
C TRP A 17 -7.28 3.32 -15.20
N LEU A 18 -8.05 3.81 -16.18
CA LEU A 18 -8.72 2.96 -17.18
C LEU A 18 -7.76 2.12 -18.03
N SER A 19 -6.48 2.47 -18.12
CA SER A 19 -5.48 1.70 -18.87
C SER A 19 -4.73 0.66 -18.01
N THR A 20 -5.01 0.58 -16.71
CA THR A 20 -4.29 -0.31 -15.78
C THR A 20 -4.87 -1.72 -15.71
N GLU A 21 -4.06 -2.69 -15.30
CA GLU A 21 -4.56 -4.01 -14.89
C GLU A 21 -5.51 -3.90 -13.69
N HIS A 22 -5.33 -2.92 -12.80
CA HIS A 22 -6.27 -2.65 -11.71
C HIS A 22 -7.70 -2.38 -12.21
N PHE A 23 -7.87 -1.63 -13.30
CA PHE A 23 -9.19 -1.46 -13.93
C PHE A 23 -9.68 -2.75 -14.59
N ASN A 24 -8.80 -3.44 -15.32
CA ASN A 24 -9.14 -4.65 -16.07
C ASN A 24 -9.31 -5.91 -15.19
N ASN A 25 -8.96 -5.84 -13.91
CA ASN A 25 -8.88 -6.97 -13.00
C ASN A 25 -10.18 -7.78 -12.92
N THR A 26 -11.35 -7.12 -12.92
CA THR A 26 -12.64 -7.83 -12.92
C THR A 26 -12.94 -8.54 -14.25
N ILE A 27 -12.44 -8.03 -15.38
CA ILE A 27 -12.69 -8.63 -16.69
C ILE A 27 -11.80 -9.87 -16.84
N ASN A 28 -10.52 -9.74 -16.47
CA ASN A 28 -9.51 -10.77 -16.68
C ASN A 28 -9.61 -11.95 -15.69
N ARG A 29 -10.16 -11.74 -14.48
CA ARG A 29 -10.11 -12.75 -13.40
C ARG A 29 -11.39 -13.55 -13.17
N PHE A 30 -12.52 -13.13 -13.74
CA PHE A 30 -13.82 -13.76 -13.52
C PHE A 30 -14.37 -14.49 -14.76
N GLU A 31 -13.49 -15.00 -15.62
CA GLU A 31 -13.87 -15.96 -16.68
C GLU A 31 -14.26 -17.31 -16.04
N LEU A 32 -15.58 -17.55 -15.92
CA LEU A 32 -16.14 -18.74 -15.26
C LEU A 32 -16.35 -19.95 -16.21
N ASP A 33 -16.05 -19.78 -17.49
CA ASP A 33 -16.11 -20.85 -18.50
C ASP A 33 -14.90 -21.79 -18.45
N LYS A 34 -13.81 -21.37 -17.80
CA LYS A 34 -12.58 -22.14 -17.55
C LYS A 34 -12.48 -22.58 -16.08
N ASP A 35 -11.60 -23.54 -15.79
CA ASP A 35 -11.26 -23.93 -14.41
C ASP A 35 -10.35 -22.89 -13.74
N THR A 36 -10.96 -21.81 -13.24
CA THR A 36 -10.29 -20.70 -12.57
C THR A 36 -10.47 -20.77 -11.06
N ILE A 37 -9.60 -20.09 -10.30
CA ILE A 37 -9.73 -19.92 -8.84
C ILE A 37 -11.13 -19.37 -8.50
N ALA A 38 -11.59 -18.37 -9.25
CA ALA A 38 -12.90 -17.78 -9.08
C ALA A 38 -14.03 -18.80 -9.29
N LYS A 39 -13.93 -19.67 -10.30
CA LYS A 39 -14.90 -20.74 -10.52
C LYS A 39 -14.94 -21.72 -9.36
N ARG A 40 -13.77 -22.23 -8.92
CA ARG A 40 -13.69 -23.16 -7.77
C ARG A 40 -14.28 -22.53 -6.51
N TYR A 41 -13.96 -21.27 -6.25
CA TYR A 41 -14.53 -20.53 -5.12
C TYR A 41 -16.05 -20.36 -5.21
N LEU A 42 -16.57 -20.01 -6.40
CA LEU A 42 -18.01 -19.88 -6.63
C LEU A 42 -18.74 -21.21 -6.47
N GLU A 43 -18.19 -22.32 -6.97
CA GLU A 43 -18.78 -23.66 -6.85
C GLU A 43 -18.82 -24.11 -5.38
N LYS A 44 -17.76 -23.83 -4.59
CA LYS A 44 -17.68 -24.19 -3.17
C LYS A 44 -18.60 -23.33 -2.28
N HIS A 45 -18.66 -22.02 -2.50
CA HIS A 45 -19.34 -21.09 -1.58
C HIS A 45 -20.64 -20.47 -2.10
N GLY A 46 -20.96 -20.62 -3.38
CA GLY A 46 -22.12 -20.00 -4.01
C GLY A 46 -22.06 -18.47 -4.11
N SER A 47 -20.89 -17.85 -3.83
CA SER A 47 -20.67 -16.42 -3.97
C SER A 47 -19.21 -16.09 -4.29
N LEU A 48 -18.96 -14.90 -4.87
CA LEU A 48 -17.62 -14.34 -5.13
C LEU A 48 -17.29 -13.18 -4.17
N ASP A 49 -18.00 -13.10 -3.05
CA ASP A 49 -17.97 -11.95 -2.15
C ASP A 49 -16.57 -11.63 -1.63
N ARG A 50 -15.75 -12.66 -1.39
CA ARG A 50 -14.38 -12.54 -0.94
C ARG A 50 -13.43 -12.12 -2.08
N CYS A 51 -13.61 -12.65 -3.28
CA CYS A 51 -12.81 -12.28 -4.47
C CYS A 51 -12.95 -10.78 -4.79
N TYR A 52 -14.15 -10.22 -4.59
CA TYR A 52 -14.41 -8.80 -4.84
C TYR A 52 -13.76 -7.84 -3.83
N GLN A 53 -13.18 -8.35 -2.73
CA GLN A 53 -12.49 -7.49 -1.76
C GLN A 53 -11.19 -6.92 -2.35
N CYS A 54 -10.52 -7.67 -3.25
CA CYS A 54 -9.26 -7.26 -3.87
C CYS A 54 -9.42 -6.92 -5.37
N HIS A 55 -10.24 -7.70 -6.10
CA HIS A 55 -10.33 -7.59 -7.55
C HIS A 55 -11.39 -6.60 -8.06
N ALA A 56 -12.15 -5.95 -7.17
CA ALA A 56 -13.24 -5.06 -7.54
C ALA A 56 -13.43 -3.89 -6.56
N ALA A 57 -14.26 -2.93 -6.93
CA ALA A 57 -14.64 -1.82 -6.06
C ALA A 57 -15.66 -2.27 -4.98
N PRO A 58 -15.70 -1.57 -3.83
CA PRO A 58 -16.67 -1.84 -2.78
C PRO A 58 -18.11 -1.78 -3.28
N LYS A 59 -18.93 -2.73 -2.80
CA LYS A 59 -20.32 -2.90 -3.24
C LYS A 59 -21.17 -1.66 -2.96
N GLN A 60 -21.72 -1.07 -4.01
CA GLN A 60 -22.74 -0.04 -3.84
C GLN A 60 -24.11 -0.68 -3.67
N LYS A 61 -24.85 -0.29 -2.64
CA LYS A 61 -26.29 -0.57 -2.59
C LYS A 61 -27.00 0.54 -3.35
N ARG A 62 -27.53 0.22 -4.54
CA ARG A 62 -28.40 1.12 -5.32
C ARG A 62 -29.73 0.43 -5.57
N PHE A 63 -30.83 1.13 -5.29
CA PHE A 63 -32.19 0.59 -5.48
C PHE A 63 -32.42 -0.78 -4.83
N GLY A 64 -31.87 -1.02 -3.64
CA GLY A 64 -31.97 -2.29 -2.93
C GLY A 64 -31.14 -3.44 -3.51
N ARG A 65 -30.35 -3.21 -4.56
CA ARG A 65 -29.45 -4.20 -5.18
C ARG A 65 -27.99 -3.84 -4.89
N LYS A 66 -27.14 -4.85 -4.67
CA LYS A 66 -25.69 -4.68 -4.54
C LYS A 66 -25.08 -4.72 -5.94
N PHE A 67 -24.39 -3.66 -6.33
CA PHE A 67 -23.60 -3.59 -7.55
C PHE A 67 -22.12 -3.65 -7.19
N VAL A 68 -21.38 -4.48 -7.91
CA VAL A 68 -19.91 -4.49 -7.89
C VAL A 68 -19.47 -3.62 -9.06
N GLU A 69 -18.65 -2.59 -8.83
CA GLU A 69 -18.09 -1.82 -9.95
C GLU A 69 -16.94 -2.60 -10.59
N THR A 70 -16.68 -2.29 -11.87
CA THR A 70 -15.56 -2.85 -12.63
C THR A 70 -14.23 -2.35 -12.06
N GLY A 71 -13.29 -3.27 -11.89
CA GLY A 71 -11.92 -3.00 -11.46
C GLY A 71 -11.77 -2.59 -9.99
N THR A 72 -10.52 -2.60 -9.54
CA THR A 72 -10.08 -2.04 -8.26
C THR A 72 -10.13 -0.51 -8.36
N SER A 73 -11.02 0.12 -7.60
CA SER A 73 -11.35 1.55 -7.74
C SER A 73 -10.35 2.49 -7.03
N CYS A 74 -10.49 3.80 -7.26
CA CYS A 74 -9.75 4.83 -6.52
C CYS A 74 -9.83 4.65 -4.99
N GLU A 75 -11.02 4.29 -4.48
CA GLU A 75 -11.27 4.12 -3.05
C GLU A 75 -10.60 2.86 -2.47
N SER A 76 -10.19 1.92 -3.33
CA SER A 76 -9.43 0.74 -2.91
C SER A 76 -7.99 1.10 -2.54
N CYS A 77 -7.44 2.21 -3.06
CA CYS A 77 -6.11 2.71 -2.69
C CYS A 77 -6.18 3.93 -1.76
N HIS A 78 -7.19 4.80 -1.95
CA HIS A 78 -7.33 6.07 -1.23
C HIS A 78 -8.29 6.02 -0.05
N GLY A 79 -8.86 4.86 0.26
CA GLY A 79 -9.87 4.68 1.30
C GLY A 79 -11.28 5.08 0.84
N ALA A 80 -12.29 4.65 1.60
CA ALA A 80 -13.68 4.95 1.29
C ALA A 80 -13.95 6.47 1.37
N SER A 81 -14.51 7.05 0.30
CA SER A 81 -14.65 8.51 0.14
C SER A 81 -16.01 9.08 0.55
N GLY A 82 -17.04 8.23 0.61
CA GLY A 82 -18.44 8.64 0.80
C GLY A 82 -18.95 8.63 2.24
N GLY A 83 -20.22 8.99 2.38
CA GLY A 83 -20.92 9.06 3.67
C GLY A 83 -20.96 10.47 4.27
N GLU A 84 -21.72 10.65 5.35
CA GLU A 84 -21.87 11.92 6.06
C GLU A 84 -20.54 12.41 6.66
N GLY A 85 -19.64 11.49 6.99
CA GLY A 85 -18.26 11.76 7.44
C GLY A 85 -17.18 11.52 6.39
N GLY A 86 -17.53 11.31 5.11
CA GLY A 86 -16.58 10.99 4.06
C GLY A 86 -15.72 12.19 3.62
N TRP A 87 -14.51 11.91 3.12
CA TRP A 87 -13.56 12.95 2.71
C TRP A 87 -13.83 13.56 1.33
N LEU A 88 -14.66 12.94 0.48
CA LEU A 88 -14.87 13.38 -0.91
C LEU A 88 -15.27 14.85 -1.02
N ASN A 89 -16.13 15.34 -0.12
CA ASN A 89 -16.64 16.72 -0.20
C ASN A 89 -15.72 17.77 0.44
N ARG A 90 -14.62 17.37 1.11
CA ARG A 90 -13.73 18.30 1.81
C ARG A 90 -12.28 18.25 1.35
N HIS A 91 -11.84 17.14 0.75
CA HIS A 91 -10.42 16.92 0.43
C HIS A 91 -9.81 17.98 -0.50
N ALA A 92 -10.61 18.63 -1.35
CA ALA A 92 -10.18 19.69 -2.27
C ALA A 92 -10.87 21.05 -2.01
N VAL A 93 -11.36 21.29 -0.79
CA VAL A 93 -11.91 22.60 -0.40
C VAL A 93 -10.79 23.40 0.26
N TYR A 94 -10.31 24.49 -0.35
CA TYR A 94 -9.12 25.22 0.14
C TYR A 94 -9.44 26.44 1.04
N GLY A 95 -10.72 26.75 1.22
CA GLY A 95 -11.19 27.87 2.01
C GLY A 95 -12.64 28.23 1.66
N PRO A 96 -13.19 29.32 2.24
CA PRO A 96 -14.53 29.78 1.89
C PRO A 96 -14.58 30.27 0.42
N ASN A 97 -15.72 30.09 -0.26
CA ASN A 97 -16.05 30.71 -1.56
C ASN A 97 -14.91 30.76 -2.61
N THR A 98 -14.85 29.77 -3.51
CA THR A 98 -13.91 29.78 -4.67
C THR A 98 -12.43 29.96 -4.30
N THR A 99 -12.03 29.78 -3.03
CA THR A 99 -10.63 29.88 -2.60
C THR A 99 -9.81 28.82 -3.36
N HIS A 100 -8.73 29.26 -3.99
CA HIS A 100 -7.84 28.41 -4.76
C HIS A 100 -6.72 27.82 -3.89
N LEU A 101 -6.04 26.79 -4.39
CA LEU A 101 -4.97 26.05 -3.71
C LEU A 101 -3.90 26.98 -3.13
N GLU A 102 -3.47 27.96 -3.91
CA GLU A 102 -2.42 28.94 -3.60
C GLU A 102 -2.83 29.97 -2.54
N GLN A 103 -4.13 30.04 -2.23
CA GLN A 103 -4.70 30.95 -1.24
C GLN A 103 -5.02 30.25 0.09
N GLU A 104 -4.81 28.94 0.18
CA GLU A 104 -5.08 28.18 1.39
C GLU A 104 -4.19 28.63 2.55
N THR A 105 -4.79 28.98 3.69
CA THR A 105 -4.02 29.31 4.89
C THR A 105 -3.41 28.05 5.53
N PRO A 106 -2.26 28.15 6.22
CA PRO A 106 -1.68 27.00 6.92
C PRO A 106 -2.65 26.33 7.91
N GLN A 107 -3.45 27.12 8.63
CA GLN A 107 -4.46 26.59 9.55
C GLN A 107 -5.59 25.85 8.83
N HIS A 108 -6.06 26.39 7.70
CA HIS A 108 -7.09 25.71 6.92
C HIS A 108 -6.56 24.38 6.37
N PHE A 109 -5.34 24.39 5.83
CA PHE A 109 -4.65 23.18 5.38
C PHE A 109 -4.62 22.11 6.47
N GLN A 110 -4.11 22.44 7.66
CA GLN A 110 -4.02 21.48 8.76
C GLN A 110 -5.40 20.91 9.11
N ASN A 111 -6.41 21.76 9.29
CA ASN A 111 -7.78 21.33 9.60
C ASN A 111 -8.37 20.42 8.52
N ARG A 112 -8.07 20.68 7.24
CA ARG A 112 -8.55 19.85 6.12
C ARG A 112 -7.84 18.50 6.12
N ILE A 113 -6.53 18.48 6.32
CA ILE A 113 -5.76 17.25 6.36
C ILE A 113 -6.17 16.38 7.54
N ASP A 114 -6.29 16.96 8.74
CA ASP A 114 -6.72 16.24 9.93
C ASP A 114 -8.10 15.61 9.73
N PHE A 115 -9.02 16.36 9.10
CA PHE A 115 -10.32 15.81 8.75
C PHE A 115 -10.21 14.67 7.75
N CYS A 116 -9.42 14.82 6.68
CA CYS A 116 -9.28 13.77 5.66
C CYS A 116 -8.68 12.51 6.27
N ASP A 117 -7.68 12.65 7.13
CA ASP A 117 -7.05 11.52 7.82
C ASP A 117 -8.04 10.85 8.79
N GLN A 118 -8.82 11.61 9.57
CA GLN A 118 -9.89 11.07 10.43
C GLN A 118 -11.01 10.39 9.65
N ALA A 119 -11.33 10.92 8.46
CA ALA A 119 -12.31 10.34 7.54
C ALA A 119 -11.77 9.13 6.76
N GLY A 120 -10.54 8.71 6.99
CA GLY A 120 -9.94 7.51 6.38
C GLY A 120 -9.35 7.71 4.98
N MET A 121 -9.06 8.95 4.58
CA MET A 121 -8.38 9.22 3.31
C MET A 121 -6.91 8.79 3.38
N ILE A 122 -6.50 7.93 2.45
CA ILE A 122 -5.08 7.59 2.25
C ILE A 122 -4.52 8.50 1.16
N ARG A 123 -3.82 9.55 1.58
CA ARG A 123 -3.19 10.53 0.69
C ARG A 123 -1.83 10.03 0.18
N PRO A 124 -1.34 10.46 -1.00
CA PRO A 124 -0.02 10.06 -1.49
C PRO A 124 1.14 10.34 -0.53
N GLY A 125 1.03 11.37 0.31
CA GLY A 125 2.01 11.67 1.36
C GLY A 125 1.99 10.73 2.57
N ARG A 126 0.98 9.86 2.70
CA ARG A 126 0.86 8.83 3.76
C ARG A 126 1.48 7.52 3.25
N GLN A 127 2.77 7.57 2.91
CA GLN A 127 3.46 6.52 2.13
C GLN A 127 3.37 5.12 2.75
N TYR A 128 3.53 5.01 4.07
CA TYR A 128 3.36 3.74 4.77
C TYR A 128 1.94 3.16 4.66
N LEU A 129 0.90 3.98 4.87
CA LEU A 129 -0.48 3.52 4.68
C LEU A 129 -0.77 3.14 3.22
N MET A 130 -0.17 3.84 2.26
CA MET A 130 -0.29 3.49 0.84
C MET A 130 0.35 2.12 0.56
N ALA A 131 1.54 1.87 1.09
CA ALA A 131 2.21 0.57 0.96
C ALA A 131 1.37 -0.55 1.59
N LYS A 132 0.85 -0.35 2.81
CA LYS A 132 -0.08 -1.29 3.44
C LYS A 132 -1.31 -1.57 2.59
N GLN A 133 -1.87 -0.55 1.96
CA GLN A 133 -3.05 -0.72 1.11
C GLN A 133 -2.72 -1.55 -0.14
N CYS A 134 -1.52 -1.42 -0.71
CA CYS A 134 -1.06 -2.29 -1.79
C CYS A 134 -0.91 -3.75 -1.29
N MET A 135 -0.25 -3.94 -0.15
CA MET A 135 -0.07 -5.28 0.44
C MET A 135 -1.40 -5.94 0.80
N SER A 136 -2.44 -5.20 1.19
CA SER A 136 -3.76 -5.78 1.50
C SER A 136 -4.44 -6.53 0.35
N CYS A 137 -3.98 -6.35 -0.89
CA CYS A 137 -4.48 -7.06 -2.07
C CYS A 137 -3.40 -7.91 -2.76
N HIS A 138 -2.12 -7.60 -2.56
CA HIS A 138 -0.99 -8.30 -3.18
C HIS A 138 -0.35 -9.36 -2.26
N LEU A 139 -0.67 -9.32 -0.98
CA LEU A 139 -0.34 -10.32 0.04
C LEU A 139 -1.65 -10.82 0.65
N ILE A 140 -1.94 -12.11 0.52
CA ILE A 140 -3.20 -12.75 0.89
C ILE A 140 -2.92 -13.94 1.82
N GLY A 141 -3.17 -13.76 3.12
CA GLY A 141 -3.11 -14.83 4.12
C GLY A 141 -4.48 -15.31 4.57
N ASP A 142 -5.49 -15.37 3.68
CA ASP A 142 -6.82 -15.91 4.00
C ASP A 142 -6.84 -17.44 3.77
N PRO A 143 -6.91 -18.28 4.83
CA PRO A 143 -6.78 -19.73 4.71
C PRO A 143 -7.79 -20.38 3.78
N GLU A 144 -8.98 -19.80 3.62
CA GLU A 144 -9.96 -20.33 2.68
C GLU A 144 -9.54 -20.09 1.23
N LEU A 145 -9.02 -18.91 0.91
CA LEU A 145 -8.58 -18.59 -0.45
C LEU A 145 -7.35 -19.41 -0.83
N ILE A 146 -6.41 -19.54 0.10
CA ILE A 146 -5.12 -20.18 -0.15
C ILE A 146 -5.14 -21.70 0.05
N SER A 147 -6.25 -22.25 0.55
CA SER A 147 -6.46 -23.70 0.65
C SER A 147 -6.22 -24.40 -0.69
N GLU A 148 -5.72 -25.64 -0.66
CA GLU A 148 -5.42 -26.43 -1.87
C GLU A 148 -6.61 -26.55 -2.82
N ASP A 149 -7.84 -26.61 -2.28
CA ASP A 149 -9.08 -26.67 -3.06
C ASP A 149 -9.32 -25.43 -3.92
N ILE A 150 -8.98 -24.25 -3.39
CA ILE A 150 -9.21 -22.97 -4.07
C ILE A 150 -7.96 -22.57 -4.86
N GLY A 151 -6.79 -22.65 -4.24
CA GLY A 151 -5.48 -22.46 -4.86
C GLY A 151 -5.15 -21.01 -5.17
N HIS A 152 -5.61 -20.06 -4.36
CA HIS A 152 -5.11 -18.69 -4.43
C HIS A 152 -3.67 -18.64 -3.86
N PRO A 153 -2.71 -17.97 -4.51
CA PRO A 153 -1.37 -17.84 -3.95
C PRO A 153 -1.35 -16.87 -2.76
N VAL A 154 -0.39 -17.03 -1.84
CA VAL A 154 -0.19 -16.07 -0.73
C VAL A 154 0.31 -14.73 -1.25
N SER A 155 1.18 -14.75 -2.24
CA SER A 155 1.67 -13.55 -2.93
C SER A 155 1.84 -13.85 -4.42
N PHE A 156 1.85 -12.82 -5.25
CA PHE A 156 2.33 -12.99 -6.62
C PHE A 156 3.85 -12.97 -6.62
N ASP A 157 4.48 -13.92 -7.33
CA ASP A 157 5.93 -13.90 -7.55
C ASP A 157 6.34 -12.52 -8.09
N LYS A 158 7.28 -11.86 -7.38
CA LYS A 158 7.91 -10.58 -7.77
C LYS A 158 7.05 -9.32 -7.61
N PHE A 159 6.12 -9.27 -6.66
CA PHE A 159 5.49 -7.99 -6.33
C PHE A 159 6.48 -7.07 -5.60
N GLU A 160 6.84 -5.98 -6.27
CA GLU A 160 7.59 -4.85 -5.73
C GLU A 160 6.77 -3.57 -5.89
N LEU A 161 6.75 -2.70 -4.88
CA LEU A 161 5.87 -1.54 -4.90
C LEU A 161 6.35 -0.45 -5.87
N LEU A 162 7.67 -0.23 -5.93
CA LEU A 162 8.28 0.84 -6.74
C LEU A 162 8.00 0.72 -8.24
N PRO A 163 8.16 -0.45 -8.89
CA PRO A 163 7.79 -0.64 -10.29
C PRO A 163 6.35 -0.24 -10.62
N TYR A 164 5.39 -0.55 -9.74
CA TYR A 164 3.99 -0.15 -9.93
C TYR A 164 3.83 1.37 -9.77
N LEU A 165 4.40 1.96 -8.71
CA LEU A 165 4.32 3.41 -8.46
C LEU A 165 4.96 4.25 -9.57
N ASN A 166 5.98 3.71 -10.23
CA ASN A 166 6.63 4.32 -11.38
C ASN A 166 5.91 4.03 -12.69
N GLY A 167 5.09 2.97 -12.73
CA GLY A 167 4.36 2.42 -13.87
C GLY A 167 2.86 2.75 -13.85
N GLU A 168 2.04 1.70 -13.99
CA GLU A 168 0.61 1.80 -14.29
C GLU A 168 -0.22 2.55 -13.23
N VAL A 169 0.16 2.48 -11.94
CA VAL A 169 -0.57 3.21 -10.89
C VAL A 169 -0.11 4.66 -10.74
N ARG A 170 0.83 5.13 -11.59
CA ARG A 170 1.26 6.54 -11.59
C ARG A 170 0.22 7.44 -12.23
N HIS A 171 -0.35 8.37 -11.46
CA HIS A 171 -1.35 9.32 -11.95
C HIS A 171 -1.19 10.74 -11.34
N ASN A 172 -0.01 11.35 -11.48
CA ASN A 172 0.33 12.59 -10.78
C ASN A 172 0.00 13.87 -11.58
N PHE A 173 -1.30 14.13 -11.80
CA PHE A 173 -1.79 15.20 -12.69
C PHE A 173 -2.25 16.49 -11.98
N HIS A 174 -2.19 16.56 -10.65
CA HIS A 174 -2.89 17.60 -9.88
C HIS A 174 -2.55 19.05 -10.31
N LEU A 175 -1.26 19.41 -10.41
CA LEU A 175 -0.85 20.76 -10.84
C LEU A 175 -0.89 20.96 -12.36
N ASN A 176 -0.82 19.88 -13.15
CA ASN A 176 -0.87 19.95 -14.61
C ASN A 176 -1.53 18.69 -15.17
N GLN A 177 -2.77 18.84 -15.64
CA GLN A 177 -3.58 17.75 -16.19
C GLN A 177 -3.03 17.14 -17.49
N ARG A 178 -1.99 17.73 -18.08
CA ARG A 178 -1.32 17.22 -19.29
C ARG A 178 0.06 16.61 -19.02
N ASN A 179 0.44 16.46 -17.76
CA ASN A 179 1.75 15.94 -17.40
C ASN A 179 1.63 14.96 -16.24
N ASN A 180 1.92 13.69 -16.48
CA ASN A 180 1.98 12.69 -15.44
C ASN A 180 3.36 12.75 -14.76
N ALA A 181 3.46 13.56 -13.70
CA ALA A 181 4.74 13.78 -13.03
C ALA A 181 5.28 12.48 -12.38
N LYS A 182 6.61 12.41 -12.18
CA LYS A 182 7.26 11.28 -11.51
C LYS A 182 6.89 11.13 -10.02
N SER A 183 6.40 12.21 -9.40
CA SER A 183 5.95 12.23 -8.00
C SER A 183 4.65 13.02 -7.86
N PRO A 184 3.86 12.81 -6.79
CA PRO A 184 2.67 13.60 -6.50
C PRO A 184 3.01 15.09 -6.42
N THR A 185 2.46 15.86 -7.35
CA THR A 185 2.81 17.28 -7.53
C THR A 185 2.46 18.15 -6.32
N LEU A 186 1.45 17.74 -5.53
CA LEU A 186 1.13 18.40 -4.26
C LEU A 186 2.14 18.15 -3.15
N ASP A 187 2.74 16.95 -3.08
CA ASP A 187 3.78 16.66 -2.11
C ASP A 187 5.05 17.46 -2.44
N THR A 188 5.42 17.53 -3.73
CA THR A 188 6.53 18.38 -4.18
C THR A 188 6.25 19.86 -3.86
N LEU A 189 5.05 20.37 -4.15
CA LEU A 189 4.70 21.77 -3.87
C LEU A 189 4.72 22.11 -2.38
N ARG A 190 4.19 21.23 -1.52
CA ARG A 190 3.97 21.54 -0.10
C ARG A 190 5.11 21.14 0.81
N ARG A 191 5.82 20.07 0.47
CA ARG A 191 6.87 19.46 1.29
C ARG A 191 8.25 19.54 0.65
N GLY A 192 8.35 19.98 -0.62
CA GLY A 192 9.62 20.02 -1.34
C GLY A 192 10.16 18.63 -1.69
N LEU A 193 9.33 17.58 -1.61
CA LEU A 193 9.78 16.21 -1.85
C LEU A 193 10.10 15.99 -3.34
N SER A 194 11.32 15.52 -3.59
CA SER A 194 11.75 15.04 -4.91
C SER A 194 11.24 13.62 -5.18
N PRO A 195 11.16 13.21 -6.47
CA PRO A 195 10.87 11.83 -6.83
C PRO A 195 11.82 10.81 -6.19
N THR A 196 13.13 11.10 -6.17
CA THR A 196 14.15 10.22 -5.59
C THR A 196 13.95 10.03 -4.09
N GLN A 197 13.76 11.12 -3.34
CA GLN A 197 13.43 11.06 -1.91
C GLN A 197 12.19 10.22 -1.62
N ARG A 198 11.15 10.34 -2.47
CA ARG A 198 9.94 9.52 -2.35
C ARG A 198 10.24 8.04 -2.58
N GLN A 199 11.08 7.70 -3.55
CA GLN A 199 11.46 6.31 -3.84
C GLN A 199 12.24 5.69 -2.67
N ARG A 200 13.23 6.40 -2.11
CA ARG A 200 13.97 5.95 -0.90
C ARG A 200 13.06 5.56 0.25
N VAL A 201 12.05 6.40 0.53
CA VAL A 201 11.05 6.09 1.57
C VAL A 201 10.23 4.86 1.22
N TYR A 202 9.91 4.66 -0.07
CA TYR A 202 9.13 3.50 -0.49
C TYR A 202 9.87 2.17 -0.35
N MET A 203 11.19 2.15 -0.53
CA MET A 203 12.01 0.96 -0.29
C MET A 203 11.81 0.44 1.13
N ILE A 204 11.86 1.34 2.12
CA ILE A 204 11.70 0.96 3.54
C ILE A 204 10.24 0.64 3.87
N VAL A 205 9.29 1.53 3.52
CA VAL A 205 7.89 1.33 3.93
C VAL A 205 7.20 0.19 3.21
N GLU A 206 7.74 -0.27 2.08
CA GLU A 206 7.33 -1.52 1.44
C GLU A 206 7.58 -2.70 2.38
N GLN A 207 8.81 -2.87 2.87
CA GLN A 207 9.15 -3.98 3.75
C GLN A 207 8.42 -3.91 5.09
N LEU A 208 8.36 -2.72 5.70
CA LEU A 208 7.57 -2.50 6.91
C LEU A 208 6.08 -2.86 6.74
N ALA A 209 5.52 -2.60 5.55
CA ALA A 209 4.13 -2.94 5.25
C ALA A 209 3.96 -4.45 5.00
N LYS A 210 4.90 -5.11 4.31
CA LYS A 210 4.89 -6.56 4.10
C LYS A 210 4.89 -7.29 5.43
N ILE A 211 5.86 -6.99 6.29
CA ILE A 211 6.02 -7.57 7.61
C ILE A 211 4.76 -7.38 8.45
N GLU A 212 4.26 -6.14 8.56
CA GLU A 212 3.07 -5.87 9.38
C GLU A 212 1.83 -6.60 8.85
N VAL A 213 1.62 -6.65 7.53
CA VAL A 213 0.47 -7.33 6.94
C VAL A 213 0.58 -8.84 7.10
N ALA A 214 1.76 -9.43 6.92
CA ALA A 214 2.00 -10.85 7.16
C ALA A 214 1.75 -11.23 8.62
N PHE A 215 2.30 -10.48 9.59
CA PHE A 215 2.00 -10.71 11.00
C PHE A 215 0.52 -10.53 11.33
N ASN A 216 -0.18 -9.59 10.70
CA ASN A 216 -1.64 -9.49 10.87
C ASN A 216 -2.37 -10.72 10.34
N TYR A 217 -1.93 -11.35 9.25
CA TYR A 217 -2.51 -12.61 8.79
C TYR A 217 -2.22 -13.75 9.77
N LEU A 218 -0.98 -13.89 10.22
CA LEU A 218 -0.58 -14.87 11.25
C LEU A 218 -1.38 -14.69 12.56
N ALA A 219 -1.64 -13.45 12.97
CA ALA A 219 -2.45 -13.13 14.14
C ALA A 219 -3.93 -13.54 13.99
N ASN A 220 -4.43 -13.65 12.75
CA ASN A 220 -5.83 -13.95 12.43
C ASN A 220 -6.04 -15.37 11.90
N LEU A 221 -5.04 -16.25 12.06
CA LEU A 221 -5.21 -17.68 11.78
C LEU A 221 -6.39 -18.28 12.56
N PRO A 222 -7.05 -19.32 12.03
CA PRO A 222 -8.24 -19.90 12.64
C PRO A 222 -7.95 -20.52 14.01
N ASN A 223 -6.74 -21.04 14.22
CA ASN A 223 -6.25 -21.65 15.45
C ASN A 223 -4.69 -21.64 15.44
N GLU A 224 -4.06 -22.18 16.50
CA GLU A 224 -2.59 -22.27 16.56
C GLU A 224 -2.05 -23.44 15.69
N GLU A 225 -2.82 -24.51 15.50
CA GLU A 225 -2.44 -25.64 14.62
C GLU A 225 -2.20 -25.19 13.17
N ALA A 226 -2.85 -24.10 12.75
CA ALA A 226 -2.66 -23.49 11.44
C ALA A 226 -1.23 -22.97 11.18
N PHE A 227 -0.38 -22.82 12.21
CA PHE A 227 1.03 -22.50 12.01
C PHE A 227 1.82 -23.66 11.38
N GLU A 228 1.31 -24.89 11.42
CA GLU A 228 1.93 -26.05 10.75
C GLU A 228 1.54 -26.15 9.26
N GLU A 229 0.64 -25.28 8.80
CA GLU A 229 0.18 -25.27 7.42
C GLU A 229 1.16 -24.50 6.53
N ARG A 230 1.37 -25.01 5.31
CA ARG A 230 2.30 -24.41 4.33
C ARG A 230 2.10 -22.91 4.12
N TYR A 231 0.86 -22.42 4.15
CA TYR A 231 0.62 -20.99 3.93
C TYR A 231 1.07 -20.12 5.09
N ALA A 232 1.15 -20.66 6.32
CA ALA A 232 1.72 -19.94 7.46
C ALA A 232 3.25 -19.86 7.29
N ASP A 233 3.90 -20.94 6.83
CA ASP A 233 5.32 -20.91 6.45
C ASP A 233 5.59 -19.86 5.36
N GLU A 234 4.75 -19.79 4.32
CA GLU A 234 4.87 -18.77 3.26
C GLU A 234 4.72 -17.33 3.82
N LEU A 235 3.84 -17.11 4.82
CA LEU A 235 3.70 -15.82 5.47
C LEU A 235 4.91 -15.48 6.36
N ILE A 236 5.47 -16.45 7.07
CA ILE A 236 6.69 -16.28 7.87
C ILE A 236 7.89 -15.97 6.97
N GLY A 237 8.04 -16.68 5.85
CA GLY A 237 9.08 -16.37 4.87
C GLY A 237 8.97 -14.95 4.30
N ILE A 238 7.75 -14.41 4.15
CA ILE A 238 7.55 -13.01 3.74
C ILE A 238 7.95 -12.01 4.84
N VAL A 239 7.84 -12.40 6.12
CA VAL A 239 8.37 -11.61 7.24
C VAL A 239 9.90 -11.64 7.21
N GLU A 240 10.50 -12.81 7.05
CA GLU A 240 11.96 -13.03 6.96
C GLU A 240 12.55 -12.24 5.79
N ASP A 241 12.05 -12.42 4.56
CA ASP A 241 12.48 -11.67 3.38
C ASP A 241 12.42 -10.15 3.62
N GLY A 242 11.35 -9.67 4.25
CA GLY A 242 11.18 -8.26 4.57
C GLY A 242 12.20 -7.76 5.62
N ALA A 243 12.52 -8.59 6.61
CA ALA A 243 13.51 -8.29 7.65
C ALA A 243 14.92 -8.27 7.06
N ASP A 244 15.28 -9.23 6.21
CA ASP A 244 16.58 -9.29 5.53
C ASP A 244 16.85 -8.02 4.69
N PHE A 245 15.87 -7.57 3.89
CA PHE A 245 16.01 -6.31 3.16
C PHE A 245 16.16 -5.10 4.10
N LEU A 246 15.45 -5.09 5.23
CA LEU A 246 15.58 -3.99 6.19
C LEU A 246 16.94 -4.00 6.89
N ASP A 247 17.50 -5.17 7.18
CA ASP A 247 18.83 -5.32 7.77
C ASP A 247 19.90 -4.77 6.82
N GLU A 248 19.87 -5.18 5.56
CA GLU A 248 20.77 -4.68 4.52
C GLU A 248 20.65 -3.14 4.36
N TYR A 249 19.44 -2.60 4.40
CA TYR A 249 19.23 -1.15 4.36
C TYR A 249 19.78 -0.45 5.61
N VAL A 250 19.63 -1.04 6.80
CA VAL A 250 20.17 -0.50 8.05
C VAL A 250 21.69 -0.49 8.01
N GLU A 251 22.33 -1.57 7.56
CA GLU A 251 23.78 -1.66 7.39
C GLU A 251 24.31 -0.52 6.49
N VAL A 252 23.73 -0.36 5.29
CA VAL A 252 24.14 0.68 4.33
C VAL A 252 23.87 2.09 4.84
N LEU A 253 22.82 2.30 5.64
CA LEU A 253 22.54 3.60 6.24
C LEU A 253 23.53 3.95 7.36
N LEU A 254 24.02 2.97 8.12
CA LEU A 254 25.00 3.15 9.18
C LEU A 254 26.43 3.24 8.63
N GLU A 255 26.73 2.51 7.57
CA GLU A 255 28.04 2.44 6.93
C GLU A 255 27.91 2.58 5.39
N PRO A 256 27.65 3.78 4.86
CA PRO A 256 27.52 3.98 3.42
C PRO A 256 28.80 3.65 2.65
N ASP A 257 28.65 2.98 1.50
CA ASP A 257 29.77 2.69 0.58
C ASP A 257 30.38 3.95 -0.04
N ASP A 258 29.54 4.97 -0.29
CA ASP A 258 29.98 6.26 -0.80
C ASP A 258 30.43 7.18 0.34
N SER A 259 31.72 7.49 0.37
CA SER A 259 32.33 8.38 1.37
C SER A 259 31.78 9.81 1.36
N ASP A 260 31.11 10.24 0.29
CA ASP A 260 30.45 11.54 0.22
C ASP A 260 29.06 11.54 0.91
N VAL A 261 28.50 10.37 1.22
CA VAL A 261 27.24 10.21 1.95
C VAL A 261 27.55 10.03 3.45
N PRO A 262 27.10 10.95 4.33
CA PRO A 262 27.38 10.83 5.75
C PRO A 262 26.60 9.64 6.36
N PRO A 263 27.26 8.82 7.21
CA PRO A 263 26.59 7.73 7.91
C PRO A 263 25.51 8.28 8.87
N LEU A 264 24.43 7.53 9.00
CA LEU A 264 23.46 7.73 10.06
C LEU A 264 23.99 7.17 11.39
N ASN A 265 23.39 7.61 12.50
CA ASN A 265 23.65 7.01 13.80
C ASN A 265 22.55 6.02 14.16
N GLU A 266 22.83 5.16 15.14
CA GLU A 266 21.87 4.16 15.66
C GLU A 266 20.52 4.77 16.04
N ALA A 267 20.52 5.97 16.64
CA ALA A 267 19.28 6.66 17.02
C ALA A 267 18.40 7.06 15.81
N ALA A 268 18.99 7.26 14.63
CA ALA A 268 18.23 7.58 13.42
C ALA A 268 17.53 6.34 12.85
N VAL A 269 18.15 5.16 12.97
CA VAL A 269 17.65 3.88 12.46
C VAL A 269 16.95 3.02 13.52
N GLU A 270 16.88 3.47 14.78
CA GLU A 270 16.29 2.76 15.92
C GLU A 270 14.94 2.10 15.61
N SER A 271 14.05 2.80 14.90
CA SER A 271 12.75 2.21 14.54
C SER A 271 12.85 1.00 13.62
N LEU A 272 13.87 0.94 12.76
CA LEU A 272 14.10 -0.22 11.88
C LEU A 272 14.73 -1.37 12.68
N THR A 273 15.71 -1.07 13.54
CA THR A 273 16.31 -2.06 14.44
C THR A 273 15.26 -2.71 15.35
N ILE A 274 14.28 -1.95 15.87
CA ILE A 274 13.15 -2.50 16.64
C ILE A 274 12.35 -3.55 15.84
N VAL A 275 12.23 -3.38 14.52
CA VAL A 275 11.53 -4.35 13.66
C VAL A 275 12.35 -5.61 13.48
N LEU A 276 13.67 -5.47 13.28
CA LEU A 276 14.60 -6.59 13.16
C LEU A 276 14.63 -7.42 14.45
N GLU A 277 14.80 -6.78 15.61
CA GLU A 277 14.78 -7.44 16.92
C GLU A 277 13.45 -8.13 17.21
N GLU A 278 12.32 -7.55 16.77
CA GLU A 278 11.00 -8.17 16.95
C GLU A 278 10.80 -9.37 16.02
N PHE A 279 11.36 -9.33 14.81
CA PHE A 279 11.40 -10.49 13.92
C PHE A 279 12.23 -11.62 14.53
N GLU A 280 13.48 -11.36 14.93
CA GLU A 280 14.35 -12.35 15.59
C GLU A 280 13.66 -12.99 16.79
N LYS A 281 13.02 -12.17 17.64
CA LYS A 281 12.25 -12.65 18.79
C LYS A 281 11.09 -13.56 18.40
N PHE A 282 10.43 -13.31 17.27
CA PHE A 282 9.33 -14.14 16.79
C PHE A 282 9.85 -15.43 16.15
N ASP A 283 10.95 -15.36 15.39
CA ASP A 283 11.60 -16.50 14.75
C ASP A 283 12.21 -17.48 15.76
N ASP A 284 12.74 -16.96 16.87
CA ASP A 284 13.28 -17.74 17.99
C ASP A 284 12.21 -18.50 18.80
N LEU A 285 10.91 -18.36 18.48
CA LEU A 285 9.85 -19.07 19.17
C LEU A 285 9.81 -20.55 18.74
N ASP A 286 10.02 -21.46 19.71
CA ASP A 286 9.80 -22.89 19.48
C ASP A 286 8.37 -23.21 18.98
N GLU A 287 7.38 -22.45 19.48
CA GLU A 287 5.97 -22.55 19.10
C GLU A 287 5.41 -21.14 18.87
N PRO A 288 5.31 -20.67 17.61
CA PRO A 288 4.71 -19.38 17.31
C PRO A 288 3.23 -19.38 17.68
N THR A 289 2.72 -18.22 18.09
CA THR A 289 1.31 -18.07 18.47
C THR A 289 0.67 -16.86 17.80
N ARG A 290 -0.65 -16.90 17.63
CA ARG A 290 -1.43 -15.76 17.12
C ARG A 290 -1.30 -14.53 18.01
N ALA A 291 -1.13 -14.72 19.32
CA ALA A 291 -0.90 -13.63 20.26
C ALA A 291 0.46 -12.98 20.06
N ALA A 292 1.53 -13.78 19.87
CA ALA A 292 2.85 -13.26 19.54
C ALA A 292 2.82 -12.48 18.22
N ALA A 293 2.21 -13.05 17.16
CA ALA A 293 2.08 -12.38 15.87
C ALA A 293 1.29 -11.06 15.97
N ALA A 294 0.23 -11.01 16.78
CA ALA A 294 -0.54 -9.79 17.01
C ALA A 294 0.31 -8.70 17.71
N ASP A 295 1.15 -9.10 18.66
CA ASP A 295 2.06 -8.18 19.34
C ASP A 295 3.16 -7.68 18.40
N SER A 296 3.75 -8.55 17.58
CA SER A 296 4.74 -8.19 16.56
C SER A 296 4.15 -7.22 15.53
N ALA A 297 2.94 -7.50 15.00
CA ALA A 297 2.23 -6.59 14.10
C ALA A 297 2.06 -5.18 14.72
N ARG A 298 1.69 -5.10 16.00
CA ARG A 298 1.53 -3.83 16.72
C ARG A 298 2.86 -3.09 16.89
N ILE A 299 3.94 -3.80 17.18
CA ILE A 299 5.29 -3.24 17.33
C ILE A 299 5.78 -2.68 16.00
N VAL A 300 5.68 -3.46 14.92
CA VAL A 300 6.06 -3.05 13.56
C VAL A 300 5.24 -1.83 13.13
N SER A 301 3.93 -1.81 13.39
CA SER A 301 3.07 -0.66 13.11
C SER A 301 3.56 0.61 13.81
N LYS A 302 3.93 0.51 15.10
CA LYS A 302 4.43 1.64 15.88
C LYS A 302 5.78 2.12 15.35
N ALA A 303 6.70 1.20 15.09
CA ALA A 303 8.02 1.46 14.53
C ALA A 303 7.93 2.16 13.16
N ALA A 304 7.07 1.68 12.26
CA ALA A 304 6.86 2.29 10.96
C ALA A 304 6.32 3.73 11.04
N ASN A 305 5.44 4.03 12.00
CA ASN A 305 4.99 5.40 12.24
C ASN A 305 6.10 6.29 12.81
N GLN A 306 6.98 5.73 13.65
CA GLN A 306 8.18 6.44 14.13
C GLN A 306 9.14 6.73 12.97
N PHE A 307 9.43 5.74 12.12
CA PHE A 307 10.22 5.91 10.90
C PHE A 307 9.66 7.05 10.03
N MET A 308 8.36 7.04 9.75
CA MET A 308 7.72 8.10 8.95
C MET A 308 7.84 9.49 9.58
N THR A 309 7.96 9.59 10.91
CA THR A 309 8.13 10.86 11.62
C THR A 309 9.58 11.36 11.53
N VAL A 310 10.57 10.46 11.56
CA VAL A 310 11.99 10.81 11.64
C VAL A 310 12.65 10.92 10.25
N MET A 311 12.25 10.06 9.31
CA MET A 311 12.87 9.87 7.99
C MET A 311 11.88 9.82 6.83
N GLY A 312 10.58 10.07 7.08
CA GLY A 312 9.52 9.98 6.06
C GLY A 312 9.52 11.07 4.97
N ASP A 313 10.54 11.91 4.92
CA ASP A 313 10.83 12.80 3.79
C ASP A 313 11.95 12.27 2.87
N GLY A 314 12.63 11.19 3.25
CA GLY A 314 13.69 10.54 2.48
C GLY A 314 14.97 11.34 2.30
N SER A 315 15.11 12.50 2.95
CA SER A 315 16.28 13.36 2.73
C SER A 315 17.56 12.81 3.35
N LYS A 316 17.44 11.87 4.30
CA LYS A 316 18.56 11.22 5.00
C LYS A 316 18.89 9.82 4.49
N LEU A 317 18.18 9.37 3.45
CA LEU A 317 18.24 7.98 2.96
C LEU A 317 19.06 7.86 1.67
N GLU A 318 20.00 8.77 1.43
CA GLU A 318 20.76 8.83 0.18
C GLU A 318 21.66 7.61 -0.05
N ALA A 319 22.13 6.97 1.02
CA ALA A 319 22.91 5.74 0.93
C ALA A 319 22.13 4.60 0.23
N LEU A 320 20.79 4.64 0.26
CA LEU A 320 19.94 3.63 -0.38
C LEU A 320 19.88 3.75 -1.91
N ASP A 321 20.45 4.80 -2.51
CA ASP A 321 20.42 4.97 -3.96
C ASP A 321 21.14 3.83 -4.71
N ILE A 322 22.04 3.12 -4.03
CA ILE A 322 22.76 1.96 -4.59
C ILE A 322 21.80 0.83 -5.02
N PHE A 323 20.64 0.72 -4.36
CA PHE A 323 19.65 -0.33 -4.63
C PHE A 323 18.66 0.03 -5.73
N PHE A 324 18.73 1.24 -6.31
CA PHE A 324 17.76 1.64 -7.35
C PHE A 324 17.82 0.77 -8.60
N GLU A 325 18.98 0.19 -8.88
CA GLU A 325 19.18 -0.71 -10.02
C GLU A 325 18.59 -2.11 -9.78
N ASP A 326 18.29 -2.46 -8.52
CA ASP A 326 17.75 -3.78 -8.16
C ASP A 326 16.24 -3.87 -8.39
N PHE A 327 15.54 -2.73 -8.42
CA PHE A 327 14.11 -2.70 -8.69
C PHE A 327 13.81 -2.93 -10.17
N GLY A 328 12.74 -3.69 -10.43
CA GLY A 328 12.29 -3.97 -11.80
C GLY A 328 11.90 -2.73 -12.61
N ASP A 329 11.84 -2.91 -13.93
CA ASP A 329 11.27 -1.90 -14.84
C ASP A 329 9.84 -1.51 -14.43
N PRO A 330 9.41 -0.26 -14.70
CA PRO A 330 8.03 0.17 -14.44
C PRO A 330 7.00 -0.83 -14.99
N VAL A 331 6.06 -1.24 -14.14
CA VAL A 331 5.02 -2.21 -14.53
C VAL A 331 3.95 -1.52 -15.37
N GLY A 332 3.63 -2.09 -16.52
CA GLY A 332 2.57 -1.60 -17.40
C GLY A 332 2.88 -0.25 -18.08
N ASP A 333 1.89 0.27 -18.80
CA ASP A 333 2.04 1.52 -19.53
C ASP A 333 1.76 2.73 -18.66
N ILE A 334 2.55 3.79 -18.85
CA ILE A 334 2.33 5.05 -18.17
C ILE A 334 1.64 6.04 -19.12
N LEU A 335 0.41 6.44 -18.78
CA LEU A 335 -0.30 7.43 -19.58
C LEU A 335 0.42 8.79 -19.51
N GLN A 336 0.75 9.33 -20.69
CA GLN A 336 1.16 10.71 -20.91
C GLN A 336 0.14 11.37 -21.85
N PRO A 337 -0.79 12.20 -21.33
CA PRO A 337 -1.90 12.79 -22.09
C PRO A 337 -1.51 13.77 -23.19
#